data_AF-A0A7K2MR52-F1
#
_entry.id   AF-A0A7K2MR52-F1
#
_cell.length_a   1.000
_cell.length_b   1.000
_cell.length_c   1.000
_cell.angle_alpha   90.00
_cell.angle_beta   90.00
_cell.angle_gamma   90.00
#
_symmetry.space_group_name_H-M   'P 1'
#
loop_
_entity.id
_entity.type
_entity.pdbx_description
1 polymer ?
#
loop_
_entity_poly.entity_id
_entity_poly.type
_entity_poly.pdbx_seq_one_letter_code
_entity_poly.pdbx_strand_id
1 'polypeptide(L)'
;YGKRYVLEASANGTDWTPFYTETAGTGGSVTAHTYPQEVRARYVRMRGIERATPYGYSLYSFKVYGGEPAPASTTRTNLALNHPAYSNVYQHAGTSPAFVTDGGRPADLKGDATRWSSDWNADRWVSVDLGATSTIDTVDLYWEAAYAVDYELQVSDDNRTWRTVYRPSADQVAARRADVKPPGEATGRHDNVRLPQPVTGRYVRMLGKERRSFYNPAPATAQFGYSLYEFEVWGTGGSAAAAYPALPGEQSGTYRTTFFDDFTSAALDRGKWRVVRTGTEMGSVNGESQAYVDSADNIRLENGALILRAEHCKGCTKAGGGTYDFTSGRIDTNTKFDFTYGRVSARMKLPVGDGFWPAFWLLGSNVDDPSVSWPASGETDIMENIGYGDWTSSALHGPGYSADGNVGARQVYPGGGRADQWHTYAVEWTPTGMKFSVDDRV
;
A
#
# COMPACT_ATOMS: atom_id res chain seq x y z
N TYR A 1 17.61 -11.75 29.49
CA TYR A 1 17.04 -11.70 28.12
C TYR A 1 17.57 -10.47 27.39
N GLY A 2 17.41 -10.39 26.07
CA GLY A 2 17.78 -9.19 25.32
C GLY A 2 16.71 -8.11 25.43
N LYS A 3 17.08 -6.93 25.91
CA LYS A 3 16.24 -5.72 25.88
C LYS A 3 16.25 -5.09 24.49
N ARG A 4 17.39 -5.18 23.79
CA ARG A 4 17.52 -4.82 22.36
C ARG A 4 18.30 -5.88 21.61
N TYR A 5 17.84 -6.27 20.42
CA TYR A 5 18.54 -7.20 19.55
C TYR A 5 18.02 -7.12 18.10
N VAL A 6 18.79 -7.67 17.18
CA VAL A 6 18.46 -7.76 15.75
C VAL A 6 18.42 -9.22 15.33
N LEU A 7 17.43 -9.61 14.53
CA LEU A 7 17.47 -10.87 13.80
C LEU A 7 17.94 -10.59 12.37
N GLU A 8 18.91 -11.39 11.93
CA GLU A 8 19.61 -11.20 10.68
C GLU A 8 19.64 -12.52 9.90
N ALA A 9 19.59 -12.40 8.58
CA ALA A 9 19.63 -13.51 7.64
C ALA A 9 20.85 -13.40 6.75
N SER A 10 21.39 -14.54 6.32
CA SER A 10 22.50 -14.61 5.39
C SER A 10 22.40 -15.81 4.47
N ALA A 11 22.80 -15.62 3.21
CA ALA A 11 22.94 -16.71 2.24
C ALA A 11 24.28 -17.46 2.41
N ASN A 12 25.32 -16.79 2.91
CA ASN A 12 26.70 -17.30 2.92
C ASN A 12 27.33 -17.38 4.33
N GLY A 13 26.68 -16.81 5.34
CA GLY A 13 27.16 -16.79 6.72
C GLY A 13 28.10 -15.62 7.05
N THR A 14 28.45 -14.79 6.07
CA THR A 14 29.34 -13.63 6.24
C THR A 14 28.65 -12.30 6.01
N ASP A 15 27.74 -12.24 5.03
CA ASP A 15 26.98 -11.03 4.68
C ASP A 15 25.59 -11.14 5.32
N TRP A 16 25.30 -10.24 6.26
CA TRP A 16 24.12 -10.33 7.10
C TRP A 16 23.18 -9.16 6.85
N THR A 17 21.93 -9.48 6.53
CA THR A 17 20.87 -8.49 6.34
C THR A 17 19.91 -8.54 7.52
N PRO A 18 19.68 -7.42 8.23
CA PRO A 18 18.69 -7.38 9.30
C PRO A 18 17.27 -7.47 8.73
N PHE A 19 16.43 -8.27 9.38
CA PHE A 19 15.02 -8.41 9.01
C PHE A 19 14.05 -8.13 10.15
N TYR A 20 14.52 -8.06 11.40
CA TYR A 20 13.71 -7.69 12.55
C TYR A 20 14.59 -7.06 13.63
N THR A 21 14.08 -6.03 14.31
CA THR A 21 14.75 -5.38 15.45
C THR A 21 13.79 -5.31 16.62
N GLU A 22 14.21 -5.85 17.77
CA GLU A 22 13.56 -5.61 19.06
C GLU A 22 14.26 -4.45 19.76
N THR A 23 13.50 -3.46 20.20
CA THR A 23 14.01 -2.22 20.83
C THR A 23 13.64 -2.11 22.30
N ALA A 24 12.67 -2.89 22.79
CA ALA A 24 12.17 -2.84 24.16
C ALA A 24 11.69 -4.22 24.63
N GLY A 25 12.52 -5.25 24.43
CA GLY A 25 12.20 -6.62 24.78
C GLY A 25 11.91 -6.77 26.29
N THR A 26 10.89 -7.55 26.62
CA THR A 26 10.44 -7.82 27.99
C THR A 26 10.78 -9.24 28.48
N GLY A 27 11.42 -10.04 27.64
CA GLY A 27 11.67 -11.46 27.89
C GLY A 27 10.50 -12.36 27.48
N GLY A 28 10.55 -13.64 27.83
CA GLY A 28 9.52 -14.61 27.44
C GLY A 28 9.65 -15.15 26.01
N SER A 29 8.52 -15.61 25.45
CA SER A 29 8.45 -16.09 24.07
C SER A 29 8.27 -14.92 23.13
N VAL A 30 9.12 -14.81 22.11
CA VAL A 30 9.00 -13.80 21.06
C VAL A 30 8.84 -14.52 19.73
N THR A 31 7.73 -14.26 19.05
CA THR A 31 7.53 -14.66 17.65
C THR A 31 7.79 -13.43 16.79
N ALA A 32 8.83 -13.48 15.96
CA ALA A 32 9.11 -12.45 14.97
C ALA A 32 8.56 -12.89 13.62
N HIS A 33 7.72 -12.05 13.01
CA HIS A 33 7.24 -12.24 11.65
C HIS A 33 7.89 -11.20 10.73
N THR A 34 8.22 -11.60 9.51
CA THR A 34 8.48 -10.67 8.41
C THR A 34 7.27 -10.63 7.51
N TYR A 35 6.50 -9.55 7.61
CA TYR A 35 5.54 -9.17 6.58
C TYR A 35 6.18 -8.08 5.71
N PRO A 36 5.99 -8.10 4.39
CA PRO A 36 5.22 -9.05 3.59
C PRO A 36 6.05 -10.20 2.96
N GLN A 37 7.23 -10.57 3.48
CA GLN A 37 8.09 -11.53 2.77
C GLN A 37 8.82 -12.54 3.64
N GLU A 38 8.84 -13.78 3.14
CA GLU A 38 9.76 -14.84 3.53
C GLU A 38 11.20 -14.43 3.18
N VAL A 39 12.12 -14.53 4.14
CA VAL A 39 13.54 -14.24 3.90
C VAL A 39 14.23 -15.52 3.48
N ARG A 40 14.69 -15.62 2.22
CA ARG A 40 15.51 -16.75 1.77
C ARG A 40 16.90 -16.63 2.39
N ALA A 41 17.20 -17.54 3.31
CA ALA A 41 18.46 -17.55 4.03
C ALA A 41 18.97 -18.99 4.19
N ARG A 42 20.30 -19.14 4.20
CA ARG A 42 20.93 -20.38 4.69
C ARG A 42 21.24 -20.31 6.17
N TYR A 43 21.48 -19.10 6.67
CA TYR A 43 21.83 -18.84 8.05
C TYR A 43 20.91 -17.76 8.62
N VAL A 44 20.45 -17.97 9.85
CA VAL A 44 19.69 -17.00 10.63
C VAL A 44 20.41 -16.82 11.95
N ARG A 45 20.57 -15.57 12.40
CA ARG A 45 21.16 -15.28 13.71
C ARG A 45 20.39 -14.21 14.47
N MET A 46 20.58 -14.21 15.78
CA MET A 46 20.23 -13.11 16.67
C MET A 46 21.51 -12.39 17.10
N ARG A 47 21.58 -11.08 16.88
CA ARG A 47 22.65 -10.21 17.37
C ARG A 47 22.13 -9.37 18.53
N GLY A 48 22.61 -9.66 19.74
CA GLY A 48 22.27 -8.88 20.93
C GLY A 48 22.87 -7.46 20.89
N ILE A 49 22.06 -6.45 21.22
CA ILE A 49 22.48 -5.04 21.33
C ILE A 49 22.52 -4.62 22.80
N GLU A 50 21.42 -4.77 23.54
CA GLU A 50 21.31 -4.39 24.95
C GLU A 50 20.77 -5.56 25.78
N ARG A 51 21.49 -5.92 26.84
CA ARG A 51 21.05 -6.91 27.83
C ARG A 51 20.08 -6.26 28.82
N ALA A 52 19.05 -6.99 29.24
CA ALA A 52 18.07 -6.49 30.20
C ALA A 52 18.55 -6.56 31.66
N THR A 53 19.59 -7.34 31.94
CA THR A 53 20.10 -7.63 33.29
C THR A 53 21.62 -7.51 33.32
N PRO A 54 22.27 -7.51 34.49
CA PRO A 54 23.74 -7.61 34.58
C PRO A 54 24.30 -8.88 33.93
N TYR A 55 23.50 -9.95 33.91
CA TYR A 55 23.81 -11.21 33.24
C TYR A 55 23.64 -11.12 31.71
N GLY A 56 24.33 -12.01 30.97
CA GLY A 56 24.31 -12.05 29.51
C GLY A 56 22.97 -12.46 28.88
N TYR A 57 23.00 -12.73 27.57
CA TYR A 57 21.83 -13.25 26.84
C TYR A 57 21.68 -14.75 27.10
N SER A 58 20.46 -15.19 27.41
CA SER A 58 20.10 -16.59 27.55
C SER A 58 18.84 -16.85 26.74
N LEU A 59 18.83 -17.96 25.99
CA LEU A 59 17.70 -18.41 25.17
C LEU A 59 17.44 -19.88 25.50
N TYR A 60 16.18 -20.26 25.72
CA TYR A 60 15.79 -21.66 25.89
C TYR A 60 15.63 -22.38 24.55
N SER A 61 15.15 -21.69 23.52
CA SER A 61 15.02 -22.24 22.17
C SER A 61 15.09 -21.14 21.12
N PHE A 62 15.68 -21.44 19.97
CA PHE A 62 15.62 -20.61 18.77
C PHE A 62 15.00 -21.45 17.66
N LYS A 63 13.77 -21.12 17.24
CA LYS A 63 13.04 -21.86 16.22
C LYS A 63 12.94 -21.01 14.96
N VAL A 64 13.35 -21.57 13.83
CA VAL A 64 13.20 -20.97 12.50
C VAL A 64 12.12 -21.76 11.78
N TYR A 65 11.06 -21.08 11.36
CA TYR A 65 9.97 -21.66 10.59
C TYR A 65 10.12 -21.22 9.14
N GLY A 66 10.20 -22.18 8.24
CA GLY A 66 10.30 -21.98 6.79
C GLY A 66 10.16 -23.32 6.07
N GLY A 67 9.79 -23.28 4.79
CA GLY A 67 9.75 -24.45 3.92
C GLY A 67 10.98 -24.52 3.02
N GLU A 68 11.40 -25.74 2.65
CA GLU A 68 12.23 -25.92 1.45
C GLU A 68 11.35 -25.52 0.25
N PRO A 69 11.80 -24.61 -0.63
CA PRO A 69 11.11 -24.36 -1.89
C PRO A 69 10.91 -25.70 -2.60
N ALA A 70 9.73 -25.93 -3.18
CA ALA A 70 9.50 -27.11 -3.99
C ALA A 70 10.65 -27.28 -5.00
N PRO A 71 11.18 -28.49 -5.21
CA PRO A 71 12.24 -28.71 -6.18
C PRO A 71 11.76 -28.23 -7.55
N ALA A 72 12.63 -27.51 -8.25
CA ALA A 72 12.27 -26.92 -9.54
C ALA A 72 11.77 -28.01 -10.51
N SER A 73 10.51 -27.91 -10.94
CA SER A 73 9.96 -28.78 -11.98
C SER A 73 10.84 -28.74 -13.22
N THR A 74 11.25 -29.87 -13.77
CA THR A 74 12.02 -29.91 -15.03
C THR A 74 11.15 -29.82 -16.28
N THR A 75 9.83 -29.90 -16.12
CA THR A 75 8.87 -29.82 -17.23
C THR A 75 8.54 -28.37 -17.53
N ARG A 76 8.67 -27.98 -18.80
CA ARG A 76 8.30 -26.63 -19.24
C ARG A 76 6.78 -26.46 -19.19
N THR A 77 6.30 -25.45 -18.47
CA THR A 77 4.86 -25.15 -18.30
C THR A 77 4.62 -23.64 -18.21
N ASN A 78 3.36 -23.21 -18.23
CA ASN A 78 2.97 -21.89 -17.76
C ASN A 78 3.06 -21.89 -16.22
N LEU A 79 4.08 -21.24 -15.69
CA LEU A 79 4.40 -21.10 -14.27
C LEU A 79 3.52 -20.04 -13.57
N ALA A 80 2.79 -19.22 -14.32
CA ALA A 80 1.93 -18.18 -13.78
C ALA A 80 0.48 -18.65 -13.58
N LEU A 81 0.07 -19.76 -14.20
CA LEU A 81 -1.31 -20.23 -14.16
C LEU A 81 -1.77 -20.55 -12.73
N ASN A 82 -2.81 -19.86 -12.27
CA ASN A 82 -3.37 -19.88 -10.91
C ASN A 82 -2.44 -19.39 -9.81
N HIS A 83 -1.38 -18.65 -10.16
CA HIS A 83 -0.46 -18.07 -9.19
C HIS A 83 -0.91 -16.68 -8.73
N PRO A 84 -0.42 -16.21 -7.56
CA PRO A 84 -0.75 -14.89 -7.06
C PRO A 84 -0.18 -13.81 -7.97
N ALA A 85 -1.04 -12.86 -8.32
CA ALA A 85 -0.65 -11.67 -9.05
C ALA A 85 -0.86 -10.41 -8.19
N TYR A 86 0.00 -9.42 -8.42
CA TYR A 86 0.02 -8.15 -7.73
C TYR A 86 0.19 -7.03 -8.74
N SER A 87 -0.37 -5.86 -8.44
CA SER A 87 -0.19 -4.64 -9.23
C SER A 87 -0.05 -3.44 -8.31
N ASN A 88 0.58 -2.36 -8.76
CA ASN A 88 0.51 -1.10 -8.02
C ASN A 88 -0.88 -0.45 -8.10
N VAL A 89 -1.59 -0.64 -9.21
CA VAL A 89 -2.93 -0.08 -9.43
C VAL A 89 -3.78 -1.03 -10.24
N TYR A 90 -5.05 -1.12 -9.89
CA TYR A 90 -6.09 -1.64 -10.77
C TYR A 90 -7.37 -0.79 -10.62
N GLN A 91 -8.27 -0.79 -11.60
CA GLN A 91 -9.39 0.18 -11.63
C GLN A 91 -10.49 -0.11 -10.61
N HIS A 92 -10.81 -1.37 -10.33
CA HIS A 92 -11.82 -1.80 -9.35
C HIS A 92 -11.76 -3.33 -9.16
N ALA A 93 -12.52 -3.90 -8.21
CA ALA A 93 -12.50 -5.35 -7.93
C ALA A 93 -12.68 -6.25 -9.17
N GLY A 94 -13.52 -5.84 -10.13
CA GLY A 94 -13.71 -6.54 -11.41
C GLY A 94 -12.51 -6.51 -12.38
N THR A 95 -11.41 -5.83 -12.04
CA THR A 95 -10.16 -5.81 -12.82
C THR A 95 -8.92 -6.11 -11.99
N SER A 96 -9.10 -6.93 -10.96
CA SER A 96 -8.03 -7.43 -10.09
C SER A 96 -6.83 -8.00 -10.86
N PRO A 97 -5.59 -7.80 -10.36
CA PRO A 97 -4.42 -8.47 -10.94
C PRO A 97 -4.53 -9.99 -10.97
N ALA A 98 -5.31 -10.62 -10.08
CA ALA A 98 -5.53 -12.07 -10.07
C ALA A 98 -6.07 -12.64 -11.40
N PHE A 99 -6.73 -11.79 -12.21
CA PHE A 99 -7.27 -12.19 -13.49
C PHE A 99 -6.22 -12.41 -14.58
N VAL A 100 -4.98 -11.92 -14.43
CA VAL A 100 -3.93 -12.18 -15.45
C VAL A 100 -3.35 -13.59 -15.37
N THR A 101 -3.81 -14.39 -14.42
CA THR A 101 -3.28 -15.73 -14.13
C THR A 101 -4.40 -16.76 -14.05
N ASP A 102 -5.62 -16.41 -14.43
CA ASP A 102 -6.78 -17.29 -14.31
C ASP A 102 -6.96 -18.23 -15.52
N GLY A 103 -6.14 -18.07 -16.56
CA GLY A 103 -6.19 -18.83 -17.81
C GLY A 103 -7.31 -18.36 -18.76
N GLY A 104 -8.00 -17.27 -18.43
CA GLY A 104 -9.14 -16.72 -19.13
C GLY A 104 -8.75 -15.66 -20.16
N ARG A 105 -8.99 -15.92 -21.44
CA ARG A 105 -8.90 -14.90 -22.50
C ARG A 105 -9.85 -15.19 -23.66
N PRO A 106 -10.38 -14.16 -24.34
CA PRO A 106 -11.13 -14.35 -25.57
C PRO A 106 -10.18 -14.77 -26.70
N ALA A 107 -10.60 -15.74 -27.53
CA ALA A 107 -9.74 -16.33 -28.56
C ALA A 107 -9.26 -15.33 -29.63
N ASP A 108 -10.07 -14.31 -29.91
CA ASP A 108 -9.78 -13.24 -30.87
C ASP A 108 -9.29 -11.94 -30.21
N LEU A 109 -9.08 -11.97 -28.88
CA LEU A 109 -8.74 -10.81 -28.06
C LEU A 109 -9.73 -9.64 -28.23
N LYS A 110 -11.01 -9.96 -28.43
CA LYS A 110 -12.13 -9.01 -28.43
C LYS A 110 -13.20 -9.42 -27.41
N GLY A 111 -13.88 -8.40 -26.88
CA GLY A 111 -15.04 -8.58 -26.01
C GLY A 111 -14.69 -8.69 -24.52
N ASP A 112 -15.72 -8.91 -23.71
CA ASP A 112 -15.58 -8.88 -22.26
C ASP A 112 -15.10 -10.23 -21.72
N ALA A 113 -13.92 -10.22 -21.09
CA ALA A 113 -13.40 -11.31 -20.27
C ALA A 113 -12.79 -10.76 -18.98
N THR A 114 -12.43 -11.66 -18.06
CA THR A 114 -11.63 -11.34 -16.89
C THR A 114 -10.29 -10.74 -17.35
N ARG A 115 -9.86 -9.66 -16.70
CA ARG A 115 -8.64 -8.95 -17.06
C ARG A 115 -8.17 -8.08 -15.92
N TRP A 116 -6.87 -7.82 -15.87
CA TRP A 116 -6.35 -6.69 -15.09
C TRP A 116 -6.43 -5.42 -15.91
N SER A 117 -6.80 -4.30 -15.29
CA SER A 117 -6.75 -2.98 -15.92
C SER A 117 -6.23 -1.91 -14.96
N SER A 118 -5.35 -1.03 -15.45
CA SER A 118 -4.80 0.10 -14.69
C SER A 118 -5.56 1.41 -14.91
N ASP A 119 -5.21 2.43 -14.13
CA ASP A 119 -5.51 3.84 -14.44
C ASP A 119 -4.71 4.34 -15.67
N TRP A 120 -4.93 5.60 -16.05
CA TRP A 120 -4.41 6.23 -17.28
C TRP A 120 -2.99 6.80 -17.13
N ASN A 121 -2.18 6.24 -16.24
CA ASN A 121 -0.83 6.74 -15.99
C ASN A 121 0.22 5.80 -16.59
N ALA A 122 1.42 6.33 -16.82
CA ALA A 122 2.58 5.50 -17.14
C ALA A 122 3.07 4.77 -15.87
N ASP A 123 4.05 3.89 -16.05
CA ASP A 123 4.72 3.16 -14.97
C ASP A 123 3.76 2.35 -14.08
N ARG A 124 2.74 1.77 -14.72
CA ARG A 124 1.85 0.79 -14.08
C ARG A 124 2.35 -0.61 -14.36
N TRP A 125 2.22 -1.46 -13.35
CA TRP A 125 2.76 -2.80 -13.43
C TRP A 125 1.80 -3.83 -12.88
N VAL A 126 1.89 -5.01 -13.46
CA VAL A 126 1.34 -6.26 -12.93
C VAL A 126 2.46 -7.28 -12.85
N SER A 127 2.47 -8.06 -11.79
CA SER A 127 3.51 -9.03 -11.47
C SER A 127 2.90 -10.33 -10.97
N VAL A 128 3.61 -11.44 -11.15
CA VAL A 128 3.21 -12.77 -10.70
C VAL A 128 4.28 -13.32 -9.78
N ASP A 129 3.87 -13.91 -8.64
CA ASP A 129 4.73 -14.73 -7.79
C ASP A 129 4.68 -16.20 -8.25
N LEU A 130 5.78 -16.71 -8.79
CA LEU A 130 5.90 -18.09 -9.25
C LEU A 130 6.00 -19.10 -8.08
N GLY A 131 5.92 -18.64 -6.83
CA GLY A 131 5.96 -19.41 -5.59
C GLY A 131 7.34 -19.92 -5.18
N ALA A 132 8.23 -20.10 -6.16
CA ALA A 132 9.63 -20.47 -5.97
C ALA A 132 10.49 -19.86 -7.08
N THR A 133 11.81 -19.90 -6.90
CA THR A 133 12.72 -19.53 -7.98
C THR A 133 12.53 -20.47 -9.17
N SER A 134 12.35 -19.88 -10.34
CA SER A 134 12.10 -20.55 -11.61
C SER A 134 13.13 -20.14 -12.65
N THR A 135 13.29 -20.96 -13.68
CA THR A 135 14.00 -20.60 -14.92
C THR A 135 12.96 -20.24 -15.97
N ILE A 136 13.00 -19.02 -16.46
CA ILE A 136 12.00 -18.42 -17.35
C ILE A 136 12.63 -18.26 -18.73
N ASP A 137 11.96 -18.74 -19.77
CA ASP A 137 12.44 -18.63 -21.16
C ASP A 137 11.52 -17.81 -22.07
N THR A 138 10.21 -17.76 -21.77
CA THR A 138 9.23 -17.01 -22.56
C THR A 138 8.20 -16.35 -21.66
N VAL A 139 7.71 -15.18 -22.08
CA VAL A 139 6.56 -14.49 -21.50
C VAL A 139 5.53 -14.24 -22.60
N ASP A 140 4.29 -14.62 -22.35
CA ASP A 140 3.16 -14.31 -23.23
C ASP A 140 2.26 -13.27 -22.56
N LEU A 141 2.06 -12.15 -23.25
CA LEU A 141 1.15 -11.08 -22.83
C LEU A 141 -0.04 -11.04 -23.76
N TYR A 142 -1.22 -11.37 -23.24
CA TYR A 142 -2.48 -11.28 -23.96
C TYR A 142 -3.20 -10.01 -23.55
N TRP A 143 -3.01 -8.96 -24.35
CA TRP A 143 -3.59 -7.66 -24.10
C TRP A 143 -5.02 -7.55 -24.61
N GLU A 144 -5.84 -6.76 -23.92
CA GLU A 144 -7.02 -6.13 -24.51
C GLU A 144 -6.57 -5.08 -25.55
N ALA A 145 -7.52 -4.47 -26.27
CA ALA A 145 -7.24 -3.36 -27.19
C ALA A 145 -6.40 -2.24 -26.54
N ALA A 146 -6.56 -2.01 -25.23
CA ALA A 146 -5.79 -1.06 -24.43
C ALA A 146 -4.47 -1.67 -23.93
N TYR A 147 -3.49 -1.74 -24.82
CA TYR A 147 -2.20 -2.38 -24.56
C TYR A 147 -1.03 -1.40 -24.37
N ALA A 148 0.10 -1.89 -23.87
CA ALA A 148 1.34 -1.12 -23.79
C ALA A 148 2.01 -0.96 -25.16
N VAL A 149 2.30 0.28 -25.55
CA VAL A 149 3.16 0.60 -26.70
C VAL A 149 4.61 0.26 -26.37
N ASP A 150 5.06 0.68 -25.19
CA ASP A 150 6.37 0.35 -24.63
C ASP A 150 6.23 -0.20 -23.21
N TYR A 151 7.09 -1.15 -22.84
CA TYR A 151 7.09 -1.81 -21.54
C TYR A 151 8.45 -2.46 -21.24
N GLU A 152 8.64 -2.82 -19.98
CA GLU A 152 9.74 -3.66 -19.54
C GLU A 152 9.21 -4.97 -18.99
N LEU A 153 9.81 -6.09 -19.38
CA LEU A 153 9.68 -7.32 -18.60
C LEU A 153 10.83 -7.38 -17.60
N GLN A 154 10.47 -7.62 -16.36
CA GLN A 154 11.40 -7.63 -15.25
C GLN A 154 11.22 -8.89 -14.43
N VAL A 155 12.29 -9.32 -13.79
CA VAL A 155 12.28 -10.43 -12.84
C VAL A 155 12.88 -9.99 -11.51
N SER A 156 12.52 -10.69 -10.45
CA SER A 156 13.01 -10.44 -9.09
C SER A 156 13.06 -11.74 -8.29
N ASP A 157 13.98 -11.83 -7.33
CA ASP A 157 14.04 -12.93 -6.37
C ASP A 157 13.28 -12.60 -5.08
N ASP A 158 13.02 -11.31 -4.82
CA ASP A 158 12.56 -10.76 -3.54
C ASP A 158 11.40 -9.75 -3.72
N ASN A 159 10.80 -9.62 -4.91
CA ASN A 159 9.73 -8.66 -5.23
C ASN A 159 10.06 -7.18 -4.93
N ARG A 160 11.33 -6.84 -4.68
CA ARG A 160 11.80 -5.48 -4.35
C ARG A 160 12.86 -5.02 -5.33
N THR A 161 13.85 -5.87 -5.54
CA THR A 161 14.97 -5.64 -6.43
C THR A 161 14.65 -6.24 -7.79
N TRP A 162 14.37 -5.37 -8.75
CA TRP A 162 13.95 -5.77 -10.10
C TRP A 162 15.08 -5.59 -11.10
N ARG A 163 15.23 -6.56 -12.01
CA ARG A 163 16.13 -6.43 -13.18
C ARG A 163 15.32 -6.57 -14.46
N THR A 164 15.57 -5.69 -15.41
CA THR A 164 14.95 -5.73 -16.74
C THR A 164 15.62 -6.81 -17.59
N VAL A 165 14.80 -7.69 -18.16
CA VAL A 165 15.25 -8.81 -18.99
C VAL A 165 14.79 -8.69 -20.44
N TYR A 166 13.82 -7.82 -20.72
CA TYR A 166 13.39 -7.52 -22.07
C TYR A 166 12.78 -6.12 -22.17
N ARG A 167 12.98 -5.50 -23.33
CA ARG A 167 12.25 -4.32 -23.82
C ARG A 167 11.91 -4.54 -25.30
N PRO A 168 10.74 -4.08 -25.78
CA PRO A 168 10.44 -4.00 -27.20
C PRO A 168 11.51 -3.19 -27.96
N SER A 169 11.79 -3.56 -29.21
CA SER A 169 12.66 -2.76 -30.06
C SER A 169 12.02 -1.41 -30.42
N ALA A 170 12.83 -0.43 -30.79
CA ALA A 170 12.33 0.88 -31.25
C ALA A 170 11.34 0.75 -32.41
N ASP A 171 11.56 -0.20 -33.33
CA ASP A 171 10.66 -0.47 -34.45
C ASP A 171 9.33 -1.08 -33.99
N GLN A 172 9.34 -1.97 -32.99
CA GLN A 172 8.11 -2.53 -32.40
C GLN A 172 7.29 -1.44 -31.70
N VAL A 173 7.96 -0.56 -30.94
CA VAL A 173 7.34 0.60 -30.30
C VAL A 173 6.74 1.54 -31.35
N ALA A 174 7.49 1.88 -32.40
CA ALA A 174 7.02 2.74 -33.48
C ALA A 174 5.81 2.14 -34.21
N ALA A 175 5.83 0.83 -34.51
CA ALA A 175 4.71 0.14 -35.14
C ALA A 175 3.46 0.13 -34.25
N ARG A 176 3.61 -0.08 -32.94
CA ARG A 176 2.50 -0.01 -31.97
C ARG A 176 1.93 1.40 -31.86
N ARG A 177 2.79 2.42 -31.87
CA ARG A 177 2.37 3.83 -31.85
C ARG A 177 1.61 4.22 -33.12
N ALA A 178 1.96 3.62 -34.25
CA ALA A 178 1.27 3.84 -35.54
C ALA A 178 -0.07 3.07 -35.65
N ASP A 179 -0.30 2.02 -34.85
CA ASP A 179 -1.55 1.25 -34.84
C ASP A 179 -2.65 1.98 -34.06
N VAL A 180 -3.19 3.06 -34.65
CA VAL A 180 -4.30 3.84 -34.09
C VAL A 180 -5.60 3.47 -34.80
N LYS A 181 -6.56 2.91 -34.05
CA LYS A 181 -7.90 2.55 -34.54
C LYS A 181 -8.99 3.13 -33.64
N PRO A 182 -10.20 3.39 -34.15
CA PRO A 182 -11.35 3.70 -33.31
C PRO A 182 -11.63 2.56 -32.31
N PRO A 183 -12.16 2.86 -31.10
CA PRO A 183 -12.40 1.85 -30.07
C PRO A 183 -13.18 0.60 -30.54
N GLY A 184 -14.19 0.77 -31.41
CA GLY A 184 -14.99 -0.35 -31.94
C GLY A 184 -14.27 -1.24 -32.98
N GLU A 185 -13.15 -0.77 -33.54
CA GLU A 185 -12.36 -1.51 -34.54
C GLU A 185 -11.04 -2.04 -33.97
N ALA A 186 -10.66 -1.59 -32.77
CA ALA A 186 -9.44 -2.01 -32.12
C ALA A 186 -9.55 -3.46 -31.62
N THR A 187 -8.49 -4.22 -31.87
CA THR A 187 -8.31 -5.58 -31.33
C THR A 187 -7.20 -5.54 -30.29
N GLY A 188 -7.26 -6.47 -29.33
CA GLY A 188 -6.15 -6.76 -28.46
C GLY A 188 -4.91 -7.27 -29.19
N ARG A 189 -3.84 -7.51 -28.43
CA ARG A 189 -2.53 -7.89 -28.96
C ARG A 189 -1.97 -9.05 -28.17
N HIS A 190 -1.36 -10.00 -28.86
CA HIS A 190 -0.56 -11.05 -28.25
C HIS A 190 0.92 -10.77 -28.49
N ASP A 191 1.68 -10.52 -27.42
CA ASP A 191 3.14 -10.51 -27.50
C ASP A 191 3.67 -11.84 -26.96
N ASN A 192 4.20 -12.69 -27.85
CA ASN A 192 4.99 -13.87 -27.50
C ASN A 192 6.46 -13.47 -27.41
N VAL A 193 6.95 -13.23 -26.19
CA VAL A 193 8.31 -12.73 -25.95
C VAL A 193 9.20 -13.87 -25.51
N ARG A 194 9.99 -14.42 -26.44
CA ARG A 194 11.09 -15.33 -26.10
C ARG A 194 12.30 -14.53 -25.64
N LEU A 195 12.77 -14.79 -24.43
CA LEU A 195 13.94 -14.09 -23.88
C LEU A 195 15.22 -14.49 -24.65
N PRO A 196 16.20 -13.58 -24.82
CA PRO A 196 17.45 -13.89 -25.53
C PRO A 196 18.21 -15.07 -24.91
N GLN A 197 18.06 -15.24 -23.60
CA GLN A 197 18.57 -16.36 -22.82
C GLN A 197 17.63 -16.59 -21.62
N PRO A 198 17.48 -17.84 -21.14
CA PRO A 198 16.69 -18.10 -19.95
C PRO A 198 17.24 -17.33 -18.74
N VAL A 199 16.34 -16.83 -17.90
CA VAL A 199 16.68 -16.08 -16.68
C VAL A 199 16.09 -16.77 -15.48
N THR A 200 16.78 -16.75 -14.35
CA THR A 200 16.20 -17.24 -13.09
C THR A 200 15.41 -16.14 -12.41
N GLY A 201 14.38 -16.45 -11.61
CA GLY A 201 13.63 -15.48 -10.79
C GLY A 201 12.42 -16.11 -10.11
N ARG A 202 11.96 -15.55 -8.97
CA ARG A 202 10.69 -15.95 -8.33
C ARG A 202 9.51 -15.10 -8.79
N TYR A 203 9.74 -13.82 -9.01
CA TYR A 203 8.71 -12.87 -9.43
C TYR A 203 9.00 -12.41 -10.86
N VAL A 204 7.94 -12.24 -11.65
CA VAL A 204 8.00 -11.67 -13.00
C VAL A 204 7.01 -10.51 -13.08
N ARG A 205 7.39 -9.41 -13.72
CA ARG A 205 6.59 -8.20 -13.81
C ARG A 205 6.61 -7.63 -15.22
N MET A 206 5.44 -7.21 -15.69
CA MET A 206 5.31 -6.29 -16.81
C MET A 206 5.19 -4.88 -16.24
N LEU A 207 6.08 -3.97 -16.64
CA LEU A 207 6.05 -2.55 -16.29
C LEU A 207 5.77 -1.72 -17.54
N GLY A 208 4.56 -1.19 -17.67
CA GLY A 208 4.16 -0.35 -18.79
C GLY A 208 4.85 1.01 -18.76
N LYS A 209 5.42 1.43 -19.89
CA LYS A 209 6.12 2.72 -20.05
C LYS A 209 5.36 3.71 -20.91
N GLU A 210 4.70 3.22 -21.95
CA GLU A 210 3.87 4.05 -22.85
C GLU A 210 2.57 3.32 -23.14
N ARG A 211 1.43 4.00 -22.98
CA ARG A 211 0.09 3.48 -23.27
C ARG A 211 -0.27 3.72 -24.72
N ARG A 212 -1.08 2.84 -25.32
CA ARG A 212 -1.65 3.05 -26.65
C ARG A 212 -2.66 4.22 -26.64
N SER A 213 -2.65 5.03 -27.68
CA SER A 213 -3.71 6.03 -27.94
C SER A 213 -4.82 5.46 -28.84
N PHE A 214 -6.07 5.85 -28.55
CA PHE A 214 -7.22 5.65 -29.43
C PHE A 214 -7.66 7.02 -29.93
N TYR A 215 -7.71 7.20 -31.25
CA TYR A 215 -8.33 8.35 -31.91
C TYR A 215 -7.62 9.73 -31.84
N ASN A 216 -6.46 9.92 -31.17
CA ASN A 216 -5.73 11.21 -31.23
C ASN A 216 -4.19 11.08 -31.09
N PRO A 217 -3.34 11.84 -31.82
CA PRO A 217 -1.87 11.69 -31.82
C PRO A 217 -1.14 12.32 -30.62
N ALA A 218 -1.84 12.99 -29.69
CA ALA A 218 -1.19 13.64 -28.54
C ALA A 218 -0.96 12.63 -27.39
N PRO A 219 0.27 12.47 -26.87
CA PRO A 219 0.61 11.53 -25.77
C PRO A 219 -0.22 11.72 -24.49
N ALA A 220 -0.83 12.90 -24.31
CA ALA A 220 -1.69 13.23 -23.16
C ALA A 220 -3.15 12.75 -23.29
N THR A 221 -3.51 12.00 -24.34
CA THR A 221 -4.92 11.67 -24.65
C THR A 221 -5.25 10.18 -24.77
N ALA A 222 -4.33 9.27 -24.41
CA ALA A 222 -4.67 7.85 -24.30
C ALA A 222 -5.80 7.68 -23.27
N GLN A 223 -6.97 7.22 -23.73
CA GLN A 223 -8.22 7.21 -22.96
C GLN A 223 -8.30 6.08 -21.92
N PHE A 224 -7.48 5.04 -22.09
CA PHE A 224 -7.52 3.84 -21.25
C PHE A 224 -6.14 3.54 -20.67
N GLY A 225 -6.12 2.88 -19.51
CA GLY A 225 -4.90 2.35 -18.91
C GLY A 225 -4.28 1.20 -19.71
N TYR A 226 -3.43 0.42 -19.05
CA TYR A 226 -3.02 -0.89 -19.56
C TYR A 226 -4.08 -1.91 -19.19
N SER A 227 -4.37 -2.85 -20.10
CA SER A 227 -5.35 -3.90 -19.86
C SER A 227 -4.89 -5.24 -20.43
N LEU A 228 -4.80 -6.25 -19.57
CA LEU A 228 -4.22 -7.55 -19.86
C LEU A 228 -5.20 -8.66 -19.45
N TYR A 229 -5.59 -9.48 -20.42
CA TYR A 229 -6.38 -10.69 -20.16
C TYR A 229 -5.54 -11.72 -19.43
N GLU A 230 -4.35 -12.03 -19.93
CA GLU A 230 -3.49 -13.09 -19.36
C GLU A 230 -2.00 -12.70 -19.45
N PHE A 231 -1.25 -13.03 -18.41
CA PHE A 231 0.20 -12.93 -18.26
C PHE A 231 0.77 -14.33 -18.01
N GLU A 232 1.08 -15.04 -19.10
CA GLU A 232 1.69 -16.36 -18.97
C GLU A 232 3.21 -16.24 -18.87
N VAL A 233 3.80 -17.01 -17.97
CA VAL A 233 5.26 -17.09 -17.78
C VAL A 233 5.67 -18.53 -18.04
N TRP A 234 6.44 -18.76 -19.11
CA TRP A 234 6.83 -20.10 -19.51
C TRP A 234 8.26 -20.41 -19.13
N GLY A 235 8.44 -21.60 -18.56
CA GLY A 235 9.73 -22.07 -18.11
C GLY A 235 9.65 -23.34 -17.27
N THR A 236 10.73 -23.60 -16.53
CA THR A 236 10.87 -24.70 -15.58
C THR A 236 11.00 -24.15 -14.16
N GLY A 237 10.73 -24.96 -13.15
CA GLY A 237 10.72 -24.52 -11.75
C GLY A 237 9.32 -24.19 -11.23
N GLY A 238 9.25 -23.16 -10.39
CA GLY A 238 8.01 -22.71 -9.75
C GLY A 238 7.46 -23.70 -8.73
N SER A 239 6.32 -23.35 -8.13
CA SER A 239 5.58 -24.23 -7.23
C SER A 239 4.10 -24.18 -7.55
N ALA A 240 3.49 -25.32 -7.90
CA ALA A 240 2.04 -25.42 -8.07
C ALA A 240 1.24 -25.11 -6.78
N ALA A 241 1.94 -25.01 -5.63
CA ALA A 241 1.37 -24.62 -4.35
C ALA A 241 1.55 -23.13 -4.03
N ALA A 242 1.93 -22.30 -5.01
CA ALA A 242 1.89 -20.85 -4.87
C ALA A 242 0.43 -20.41 -4.72
N ALA A 243 -0.07 -20.47 -3.50
CA ALA A 243 -1.26 -19.73 -3.12
C ALA A 243 -0.83 -18.29 -2.83
N TYR A 244 -1.77 -17.34 -2.81
CA TYR A 244 -1.52 -16.09 -2.11
C TYR A 244 -1.00 -16.50 -0.73
N PRO A 245 0.17 -16.00 -0.27
CA PRO A 245 0.56 -16.25 1.11
C PRO A 245 -0.66 -15.90 1.93
N ALA A 246 -1.17 -16.87 2.71
CA ALA A 246 -2.36 -16.64 3.48
C ALA A 246 -2.13 -15.33 4.23
N LEU A 247 -3.10 -14.41 4.15
CA LEU A 247 -3.07 -13.23 5.01
C LEU A 247 -2.73 -13.75 6.41
N PRO A 248 -1.80 -13.09 7.15
CA PRO A 248 -1.47 -13.51 8.50
C PRO A 248 -2.74 -13.97 9.22
N GLY A 249 -2.75 -15.16 9.82
CA GLY A 249 -3.94 -15.57 10.56
C GLY A 249 -4.29 -14.50 11.60
N GLU A 250 -5.59 -14.32 11.87
CA GLU A 250 -6.05 -13.51 12.98
C GLU A 250 -5.23 -13.84 14.23
N GLN A 251 -4.60 -12.83 14.82
CA GLN A 251 -3.73 -13.03 15.96
C GLN A 251 -4.62 -13.16 17.21
N SER A 252 -4.60 -14.32 17.85
CA SER A 252 -5.28 -14.52 19.14
C SER A 252 -4.49 -13.86 20.27
N GLY A 253 -5.13 -13.05 21.11
CA GLY A 253 -4.49 -12.43 22.28
C GLY A 253 -5.20 -11.18 22.77
N THR A 254 -4.61 -10.52 23.76
CA THR A 254 -5.08 -9.22 24.27
C THR A 254 -4.25 -8.10 23.68
N TYR A 255 -4.88 -6.98 23.31
CA TYR A 255 -4.16 -5.79 22.86
C TYR A 255 -3.22 -5.26 23.95
N ARG A 256 -2.04 -4.78 23.54
CA ARG A 256 -1.14 -3.97 24.37
C ARG A 256 -1.04 -2.57 23.78
N THR A 257 -1.04 -1.55 24.63
CA THR A 257 -0.81 -0.17 24.20
C THR A 257 0.65 0.02 23.80
N THR A 258 0.89 0.40 22.55
CA THR A 258 2.24 0.68 22.00
C THR A 258 2.47 2.17 21.76
N PHE A 259 1.39 2.92 21.56
CA PHE A 259 1.37 4.37 21.43
C PHE A 259 0.22 4.93 22.25
N PHE A 260 0.47 6.01 22.98
CA PHE A 260 -0.53 6.69 23.78
C PHE A 260 -0.13 8.14 24.03
N ASP A 261 -1.11 9.03 23.97
CA ASP A 261 -0.99 10.41 24.43
C ASP A 261 -2.29 10.79 25.13
N ASP A 262 -2.18 11.21 26.39
CA ASP A 262 -3.31 11.72 27.18
C ASP A 262 -3.41 13.24 27.12
N PHE A 263 -2.49 13.90 26.41
CA PHE A 263 -2.48 15.35 26.24
C PHE A 263 -2.49 16.15 27.55
N THR A 264 -1.94 15.58 28.62
CA THR A 264 -1.83 16.24 29.95
C THR A 264 -0.58 17.10 30.09
N SER A 265 0.38 17.01 29.15
CA SER A 265 1.58 17.84 29.14
C SER A 265 1.26 19.32 28.88
N ALA A 266 2.21 20.21 29.21
CA ALA A 266 2.06 21.65 28.98
C ALA A 266 2.06 22.05 27.50
N ALA A 267 2.61 21.20 26.63
CA ALA A 267 2.70 21.42 25.19
C ALA A 267 2.69 20.08 24.44
N LEU A 268 2.38 20.13 23.14
CA LEU A 268 2.40 18.97 22.25
C LEU A 268 3.77 18.29 22.27
N ASP A 269 3.80 16.98 22.51
CA ASP A 269 5.02 16.17 22.44
C ASP A 269 5.48 16.04 20.98
N ARG A 270 6.47 16.87 20.59
CA ARG A 270 7.06 16.86 19.24
C ARG A 270 7.88 15.60 18.92
N GLY A 271 8.18 14.78 19.93
CA GLY A 271 8.77 13.46 19.75
C GLY A 271 7.75 12.44 19.21
N LYS A 272 6.46 12.63 19.51
CA LYS A 272 5.36 11.79 19.04
C LYS A 272 4.65 12.38 17.82
N TRP A 273 4.44 13.68 17.82
CA TRP A 273 3.61 14.38 16.84
C TRP A 273 4.41 15.38 16.03
N ARG A 274 4.33 15.25 14.71
CA ARG A 274 4.77 16.26 13.74
C ARG A 274 3.61 17.21 13.47
N VAL A 275 3.88 18.51 13.45
CA VAL A 275 2.90 19.51 12.96
C VAL A 275 3.04 19.62 11.45
N VAL A 276 1.92 19.53 10.74
CA VAL A 276 1.86 19.61 9.27
C VAL A 276 1.43 21.02 8.88
N ARG A 277 2.24 21.72 8.10
CA ARG A 277 1.96 23.09 7.66
C ARG A 277 1.80 23.17 6.15
N THR A 278 0.84 23.98 5.74
CA THR A 278 0.61 24.29 4.32
C THR A 278 1.85 24.95 3.73
N GLY A 279 2.29 24.48 2.56
CA GLY A 279 3.46 24.98 1.85
C GLY A 279 4.81 24.52 2.40
N THR A 280 4.84 23.67 3.43
CA THR A 280 6.08 23.08 3.96
C THR A 280 6.02 21.55 3.90
N GLU A 281 5.21 20.93 4.74
CA GLU A 281 5.06 19.47 4.78
C GLU A 281 3.97 18.99 3.81
N MET A 282 3.02 19.85 3.42
CA MET A 282 1.97 19.51 2.46
C MET A 282 1.63 20.68 1.53
N GLY A 283 1.11 20.37 0.34
CA GLY A 283 0.48 21.35 -0.55
C GLY A 283 -0.98 21.62 -0.19
N SER A 284 -1.65 22.45 -1.01
CA SER A 284 -3.11 22.57 -0.96
C SER A 284 -3.77 21.33 -1.54
N VAL A 285 -4.76 20.78 -0.86
CA VAL A 285 -5.53 19.60 -1.29
C VAL A 285 -7.03 19.90 -1.21
N ASN A 286 -7.85 19.15 -1.94
CA ASN A 286 -9.32 19.12 -1.83
C ASN A 286 -10.09 20.46 -1.94
N GLY A 287 -9.44 21.54 -2.38
CA GLY A 287 -10.06 22.87 -2.37
C GLY A 287 -10.29 23.43 -0.96
N GLU A 288 -9.57 22.93 0.03
CA GLU A 288 -9.65 23.37 1.43
C GLU A 288 -9.29 24.86 1.58
N SER A 289 -10.08 25.58 2.40
CA SER A 289 -9.98 27.05 2.55
C SER A 289 -9.01 27.50 3.64
N GLN A 290 -8.50 26.58 4.45
CA GLN A 290 -7.60 26.83 5.56
C GLN A 290 -6.13 26.59 5.20
N ALA A 291 -5.25 27.38 5.81
CA ALA A 291 -3.85 27.03 5.96
C ALA A 291 -3.63 26.31 7.30
N TYR A 292 -2.93 25.18 7.29
CA TYR A 292 -2.45 24.57 8.52
C TYR A 292 -1.19 25.30 8.99
N VAL A 293 -1.17 25.70 10.25
CA VAL A 293 -0.10 26.51 10.85
C VAL A 293 0.35 25.94 12.19
N ASP A 294 1.61 26.18 12.53
CA ASP A 294 2.16 25.83 13.84
C ASP A 294 2.03 27.04 14.78
N SER A 295 0.82 27.22 15.32
CA SER A 295 0.47 28.30 16.26
C SER A 295 -0.27 27.75 17.46
N ALA A 296 -0.04 28.34 18.64
CA ALA A 296 -0.76 28.00 19.86
C ALA A 296 -2.27 28.31 19.78
N ASP A 297 -2.68 29.24 18.90
CA ASP A 297 -4.10 29.54 18.67
C ASP A 297 -4.83 28.35 18.02
N ASN A 298 -4.12 27.63 17.15
CA ASN A 298 -4.64 26.50 16.37
C ASN A 298 -4.33 25.13 16.99
N ILE A 299 -3.18 24.97 17.64
CA ILE A 299 -2.70 23.71 18.23
C ILE A 299 -2.23 23.98 19.66
N ARG A 300 -3.02 23.53 20.64
CA ARG A 300 -2.66 23.63 22.06
C ARG A 300 -3.21 22.48 22.87
N LEU A 301 -2.61 22.27 24.04
CA LEU A 301 -3.14 21.34 25.04
C LEU A 301 -3.87 22.13 26.11
N GLU A 302 -5.11 21.73 26.40
CA GLU A 302 -5.97 22.42 27.36
C GLU A 302 -6.85 21.39 28.06
N ASN A 303 -6.85 21.39 29.40
CA ASN A 303 -7.70 20.50 30.23
C ASN A 303 -7.57 19.00 29.90
N GLY A 304 -6.35 18.53 29.59
CA GLY A 304 -6.11 17.12 29.24
C GLY A 304 -6.62 16.73 27.86
N ALA A 305 -6.74 17.69 26.94
CA ALA A 305 -7.13 17.46 25.56
C ALA A 305 -6.24 18.23 24.59
N LEU A 306 -5.99 17.65 23.43
CA LEU A 306 -5.50 18.37 22.26
C LEU A 306 -6.64 19.20 21.67
N ILE A 307 -6.40 20.48 21.50
CA ILE A 307 -7.30 21.40 20.81
C ILE A 307 -6.72 21.70 19.42
N LEU A 308 -7.44 21.27 18.39
CA LEU A 308 -7.24 21.70 17.01
C LEU A 308 -8.34 22.71 16.67
N ARG A 309 -7.98 23.99 16.64
CA ARG A 309 -8.93 25.09 16.46
C ARG A 309 -8.81 25.67 15.06
N ALA A 310 -9.91 25.68 14.33
CA ALA A 310 -10.02 26.48 13.12
C ALA A 310 -10.36 27.94 13.50
N GLU A 311 -9.71 28.89 12.84
CA GLU A 311 -9.96 30.32 13.01
C GLU A 311 -10.16 30.99 11.66
N HIS A 312 -11.10 31.93 11.59
CA HIS A 312 -11.27 32.77 10.42
C HIS A 312 -10.38 34.01 10.54
N CYS A 313 -9.57 34.24 9.51
CA CYS A 313 -8.73 35.41 9.38
C CYS A 313 -8.58 35.79 7.89
N LYS A 314 -9.42 36.71 7.42
CA LYS A 314 -9.45 37.10 6.00
C LYS A 314 -8.07 37.56 5.49
N GLY A 315 -7.54 36.85 4.49
CA GLY A 315 -6.28 37.11 3.81
C GLY A 315 -5.04 37.09 4.71
N CYS A 316 -5.15 36.49 5.91
CA CYS A 316 -4.13 36.68 6.95
C CYS A 316 -2.91 35.78 6.76
N THR A 317 -3.08 34.64 6.08
CA THR A 317 -2.01 33.65 5.95
C THR A 317 -1.61 33.48 4.49
N LYS A 318 -0.32 33.68 4.21
CA LYS A 318 0.30 33.35 2.93
C LYS A 318 1.18 32.12 3.12
N ALA A 319 0.83 31.03 2.45
CA ALA A 319 1.50 29.74 2.59
C ALA A 319 1.45 29.00 1.26
N GLY A 320 2.50 28.27 0.90
CA GLY A 320 2.51 27.43 -0.32
C GLY A 320 2.16 28.16 -1.62
N GLY A 321 2.41 29.47 -1.72
CA GLY A 321 2.04 30.30 -2.86
C GLY A 321 0.58 30.79 -2.89
N GLY A 322 -0.26 30.37 -1.93
CA GLY A 322 -1.65 30.80 -1.77
C GLY A 322 -1.85 31.87 -0.69
N THR A 323 -3.06 32.42 -0.64
CA THR A 323 -3.55 33.29 0.44
C THR A 323 -4.83 32.69 1.00
N TYR A 324 -4.90 32.52 2.31
CA TYR A 324 -5.97 31.78 2.99
C TYR A 324 -6.73 32.69 3.97
N ASP A 325 -8.04 32.47 4.03
CA ASP A 325 -8.98 33.18 4.91
C ASP A 325 -9.21 32.45 6.23
N PHE A 326 -8.64 31.27 6.40
CA PHE A 326 -8.76 30.46 7.61
C PHE A 326 -7.41 29.85 8.00
N THR A 327 -7.20 29.65 9.30
CA THR A 327 -6.11 28.83 9.85
C THR A 327 -6.67 27.64 10.60
N SER A 328 -5.92 26.54 10.65
CA SER A 328 -6.27 25.38 11.46
C SER A 328 -5.01 24.61 11.91
N GLY A 329 -5.20 23.57 12.71
CA GLY A 329 -4.15 22.66 13.16
C GLY A 329 -4.26 21.30 12.49
N ARG A 330 -3.12 20.76 12.02
CA ARG A 330 -2.98 19.37 11.57
C ARG A 330 -1.72 18.79 12.19
N ILE A 331 -1.83 17.59 12.74
CA ILE A 331 -0.70 16.84 13.28
C ILE A 331 -0.74 15.40 12.76
N ASP A 332 0.41 14.76 12.66
CA ASP A 332 0.54 13.34 12.34
C ASP A 332 1.69 12.69 13.11
N THR A 333 1.80 11.36 13.02
CA THR A 333 2.91 10.59 13.60
C THR A 333 3.96 10.19 12.56
N ASN A 334 3.89 10.73 11.34
CA ASN A 334 4.75 10.31 10.25
C ASN A 334 6.23 10.55 10.63
N THR A 335 7.12 9.60 10.29
CA THR A 335 8.53 9.49 10.73
C THR A 335 8.75 9.25 12.23
N LYS A 336 7.69 9.20 13.06
CA LYS A 336 7.76 9.02 14.52
C LYS A 336 7.22 7.67 14.97
N PHE A 337 6.05 7.29 14.45
CA PHE A 337 5.37 6.05 14.79
C PHE A 337 4.49 5.62 13.62
N ASP A 338 4.62 4.36 13.24
CA ASP A 338 3.70 3.62 12.39
C ASP A 338 3.37 2.28 13.08
N PHE A 339 2.33 1.63 12.58
CA PHE A 339 1.94 0.32 13.07
C PHE A 339 1.37 -0.51 11.92
N THR A 340 1.41 -1.82 12.10
CA THR A 340 0.73 -2.76 11.21
C THR A 340 -0.09 -3.70 12.06
N TYR A 341 -1.40 -3.69 11.80
CA TYR A 341 -2.42 -4.36 12.61
C TYR A 341 -2.52 -3.87 14.05
N GLY A 342 -3.69 -4.10 14.66
CA GLY A 342 -4.02 -3.66 16.00
C GLY A 342 -5.27 -2.79 16.03
N ARG A 343 -5.54 -2.20 17.20
CA ARG A 343 -6.61 -1.22 17.38
C ARG A 343 -6.01 0.15 17.60
N VAL A 344 -6.53 1.13 16.88
CA VAL A 344 -6.26 2.55 17.13
C VAL A 344 -7.58 3.25 17.42
N SER A 345 -7.58 4.16 18.38
CA SER A 345 -8.77 4.88 18.81
C SER A 345 -8.43 6.25 19.34
N ALA A 346 -9.34 7.21 19.11
CA ALA A 346 -9.29 8.53 19.71
C ALA A 346 -10.65 8.88 20.32
N ARG A 347 -10.62 9.45 21.53
CA ARG A 347 -11.81 10.01 22.17
C ARG A 347 -11.88 11.49 21.83
N MET A 348 -12.90 11.89 21.08
CA MET A 348 -12.97 13.21 20.44
C MET A 348 -14.35 13.84 20.62
N LYS A 349 -14.38 15.17 20.56
CA LYS A 349 -15.58 16.00 20.37
C LYS A 349 -15.35 16.85 19.13
N LEU A 350 -16.34 16.93 18.25
CA LEU A 350 -16.21 17.58 16.95
C LEU A 350 -16.91 18.94 16.93
N PRO A 351 -16.42 19.90 16.12
CA PRO A 351 -17.20 21.08 15.77
C PRO A 351 -18.40 20.70 14.89
N VAL A 352 -19.50 21.44 15.04
CA VAL A 352 -20.73 21.29 14.25
C VAL A 352 -21.05 22.62 13.61
N GLY A 353 -21.36 22.62 12.32
CA GLY A 353 -21.65 23.81 11.53
C GLY A 353 -21.01 23.76 10.14
N ASP A 354 -21.55 24.58 9.24
CA ASP A 354 -21.14 24.61 7.84
C ASP A 354 -19.65 24.90 7.67
N GLY A 355 -19.00 24.16 6.78
CA GLY A 355 -17.60 24.34 6.42
C GLY A 355 -16.58 23.67 7.35
N PHE A 356 -17.00 23.09 8.47
CA PHE A 356 -16.12 22.25 9.28
C PHE A 356 -15.91 20.88 8.63
N TRP A 357 -14.66 20.42 8.61
CA TRP A 357 -14.31 19.06 8.16
C TRP A 357 -13.26 18.43 9.10
N PRO A 358 -13.64 18.03 10.33
CA PRO A 358 -12.73 17.31 11.21
C PRO A 358 -12.50 15.88 10.70
N ALA A 359 -11.26 15.40 10.83
CA ALA A 359 -10.87 14.06 10.43
C ALA A 359 -9.92 13.41 11.45
N PHE A 360 -10.06 12.11 11.63
CA PHE A 360 -9.12 11.21 12.31
C PHE A 360 -8.91 9.99 11.42
N TRP A 361 -7.70 9.86 10.90
CA TRP A 361 -7.41 9.01 9.75
C TRP A 361 -5.95 8.55 9.75
N LEU A 362 -5.65 7.58 8.90
CA LEU A 362 -4.35 6.97 8.74
C LEU A 362 -3.92 7.02 7.26
N LEU A 363 -2.60 7.09 7.04
CA LEU A 363 -1.97 6.92 5.74
C LEU A 363 -0.93 5.81 5.80
N GLY A 364 -0.65 5.17 4.67
CA GLY A 364 0.54 4.33 4.53
C GLY A 364 1.81 5.13 4.83
N SER A 365 2.76 4.53 5.55
CA SER A 365 4.00 5.18 5.97
C SER A 365 4.91 5.61 4.79
N ASN A 366 4.61 5.13 3.58
CA ASN A 366 5.26 5.47 2.33
C ASN A 366 4.51 6.54 1.50
N VAL A 367 3.52 7.25 2.07
CA VAL A 367 2.76 8.30 1.36
C VAL A 367 3.65 9.42 0.80
N ASP A 368 4.74 9.74 1.50
CA ASP A 368 5.68 10.78 1.07
C ASP A 368 6.67 10.28 -0.01
N ASP A 369 6.65 8.99 -0.37
CA ASP A 369 7.42 8.45 -1.50
C ASP A 369 6.72 8.82 -2.82
N PRO A 370 7.34 9.66 -3.68
CA PRO A 370 6.72 10.09 -4.94
C PRO A 370 6.46 8.95 -5.93
N SER A 371 7.07 7.78 -5.75
CA SER A 371 6.84 6.59 -6.58
C SER A 371 5.64 5.75 -6.13
N VAL A 372 5.16 5.96 -4.89
CA VAL A 372 3.93 5.37 -4.37
C VAL A 372 2.84 6.44 -4.41
N SER A 373 2.97 7.47 -3.58
CA SER A 373 2.02 8.56 -3.36
C SER A 373 0.59 8.07 -3.09
N TRP A 374 -0.30 9.00 -2.78
CA TRP A 374 -1.73 8.71 -2.72
C TRP A 374 -2.30 8.51 -4.13
N PRO A 375 -3.25 7.56 -4.35
CA PRO A 375 -3.88 6.67 -3.37
C PRO A 375 -3.13 5.34 -3.16
N ALA A 376 -1.97 5.13 -3.78
CA ALA A 376 -1.27 3.84 -3.73
C ALA A 376 -0.67 3.51 -2.35
N SER A 377 -0.40 4.53 -1.52
CA SER A 377 -0.01 4.33 -0.13
C SER A 377 -1.15 3.75 0.73
N GLY A 378 -2.39 3.90 0.29
CA GLY A 378 -3.58 3.61 1.08
C GLY A 378 -3.90 4.71 2.10
N GLU A 379 -5.19 4.82 2.42
CA GLU A 379 -5.76 5.73 3.41
C GLU A 379 -6.89 5.02 4.17
N THR A 380 -6.99 5.29 5.47
CA THR A 380 -8.03 4.73 6.34
C THR A 380 -8.62 5.82 7.20
N ASP A 381 -9.80 6.27 6.83
CA ASP A 381 -10.56 7.28 7.55
C ASP A 381 -11.36 6.61 8.65
N ILE A 382 -10.88 6.76 9.89
CA ILE A 382 -11.51 6.18 11.07
C ILE A 382 -12.76 7.00 11.42
N MET A 383 -12.66 8.32 11.27
CA MET A 383 -13.74 9.27 11.44
C MET A 383 -13.51 10.48 10.54
N GLU A 384 -14.50 10.77 9.70
CA GLU A 384 -14.69 12.06 9.07
C GLU A 384 -16.08 12.61 9.37
N ASN A 385 -16.21 13.93 9.34
CA ASN A 385 -17.48 14.61 9.42
C ASN A 385 -17.38 15.91 8.62
N ILE A 386 -18.50 16.38 8.05
CA ILE A 386 -18.54 17.62 7.27
C ILE A 386 -19.44 18.68 7.93
N GLY A 387 -19.37 18.75 9.27
CA GLY A 387 -20.10 19.72 10.09
C GLY A 387 -21.48 19.25 10.55
N TYR A 388 -21.90 18.04 10.19
CA TYR A 388 -23.18 17.47 10.62
C TYR A 388 -23.15 17.04 12.09
N GLY A 389 -24.25 17.29 12.80
CA GLY A 389 -24.36 16.96 14.21
C GLY A 389 -24.68 15.50 14.49
N ASP A 390 -25.28 14.76 13.57
CA ASP A 390 -25.94 13.47 13.82
C ASP A 390 -25.21 12.24 13.25
N TRP A 391 -24.11 12.43 12.52
CA TRP A 391 -23.35 11.33 11.93
C TRP A 391 -21.87 11.65 11.67
N THR A 392 -21.07 10.59 11.49
CA THR A 392 -19.71 10.63 10.92
C THR A 392 -19.58 9.58 9.83
N SER A 393 -18.50 9.57 9.06
CA SER A 393 -18.19 8.51 8.10
C SER A 393 -16.88 7.83 8.45
N SER A 394 -16.74 6.60 7.96
CA SER A 394 -15.46 5.91 7.80
C SER A 394 -15.28 5.56 6.33
N ALA A 395 -14.05 5.58 5.85
CA ALA A 395 -13.72 5.28 4.46
C ALA A 395 -12.37 4.57 4.34
N LEU A 396 -12.23 3.81 3.26
CA LEU A 396 -10.99 3.21 2.82
C LEU A 396 -10.68 3.71 1.42
N HIS A 397 -9.47 4.24 1.26
CA HIS A 397 -8.95 4.62 -0.05
C HIS A 397 -7.74 3.79 -0.42
N GLY A 398 -7.69 3.39 -1.68
CA GLY A 398 -6.56 2.68 -2.26
C GLY A 398 -6.64 2.69 -3.78
N PRO A 399 -5.69 2.03 -4.45
CA PRO A 399 -5.73 1.91 -5.90
C PRO A 399 -7.04 1.30 -6.39
N GLY A 400 -7.80 2.06 -7.17
CA GLY A 400 -9.09 1.62 -7.74
C GLY A 400 -10.31 1.82 -6.86
N TYR A 401 -10.16 2.37 -5.66
CA TYR A 401 -11.26 2.66 -4.75
C TYR A 401 -10.93 3.87 -3.89
N SER A 402 -10.82 5.06 -4.48
CA SER A 402 -10.37 6.29 -3.82
C SER A 402 -11.25 7.49 -4.17
N ALA A 403 -11.04 8.63 -3.52
CA ALA A 403 -11.93 9.80 -3.61
C ALA A 403 -13.41 9.40 -3.49
N ASP A 404 -14.26 9.80 -4.43
CA ASP A 404 -15.69 9.46 -4.45
C ASP A 404 -15.97 7.95 -4.62
N GLY A 405 -14.98 7.18 -5.10
CA GLY A 405 -15.05 5.73 -5.27
C GLY A 405 -14.56 4.92 -4.07
N ASN A 406 -14.41 5.55 -2.90
CA ASN A 406 -13.96 4.88 -1.68
C ASN A 406 -14.91 3.77 -1.23
N VAL A 407 -14.37 2.85 -0.43
CA VAL A 407 -15.19 1.87 0.31
C VAL A 407 -15.51 2.48 1.66
N GLY A 408 -16.69 3.11 1.77
CA GLY A 408 -17.08 3.86 2.96
C GLY A 408 -18.47 3.53 3.48
N ALA A 409 -18.69 3.94 4.73
CA ALA A 409 -19.97 3.79 5.41
C ALA A 409 -20.25 5.01 6.31
N ARG A 410 -21.52 5.40 6.37
CA ARG A 410 -22.01 6.35 7.37
C ARG A 410 -22.14 5.65 8.72
N GLN A 411 -21.58 6.28 9.74
CA GLN A 411 -21.62 5.88 11.14
C GLN A 411 -22.58 6.80 11.92
N VAL A 412 -23.38 6.20 12.80
CA VAL A 412 -24.36 6.92 13.63
C VAL A 412 -24.13 6.62 15.10
N TYR A 413 -24.33 7.63 15.93
CA TYR A 413 -24.10 7.52 17.36
C TYR A 413 -25.07 6.54 18.03
N PRO A 414 -24.59 5.60 18.85
CA PRO A 414 -25.46 4.77 19.68
C PRO A 414 -26.42 5.63 20.50
N GLY A 415 -27.71 5.27 20.51
CA GLY A 415 -28.73 6.00 21.28
C GLY A 415 -29.10 7.41 20.77
N GLY A 416 -28.64 7.83 19.58
CA GLY A 416 -29.00 9.14 19.02
C GLY A 416 -28.18 10.32 19.56
N GLY A 417 -26.91 10.08 19.90
CA GLY A 417 -25.94 11.11 20.30
C GLY A 417 -25.59 12.12 19.19
N ARG A 418 -24.68 13.04 19.49
CA ARG A 418 -24.26 14.11 18.57
C ARG A 418 -22.76 14.30 18.51
N ALA A 419 -22.25 14.75 17.36
CA ALA A 419 -20.84 15.00 17.08
C ALA A 419 -20.16 15.95 18.07
N ASP A 420 -20.91 16.89 18.66
CA ASP A 420 -20.43 17.81 19.68
C ASP A 420 -20.43 17.21 21.10
N GLN A 421 -20.56 15.89 21.23
CA GLN A 421 -20.35 15.14 22.45
C GLN A 421 -19.05 14.33 22.36
N TRP A 422 -18.58 13.82 23.49
CA TRP A 422 -17.39 12.97 23.52
C TRP A 422 -17.74 11.55 23.05
N HIS A 423 -17.13 11.13 21.95
CA HIS A 423 -17.26 9.80 21.39
C HIS A 423 -15.89 9.15 21.21
N THR A 424 -15.84 7.83 21.27
CA THR A 424 -14.63 7.06 20.94
C THR A 424 -14.75 6.52 19.52
N TYR A 425 -13.91 7.02 18.63
CA TYR A 425 -13.80 6.55 17.26
C TYR A 425 -12.63 5.59 17.16
N ALA A 426 -12.84 4.42 16.58
CA ALA A 426 -11.79 3.40 16.52
C ALA A 426 -11.87 2.57 15.25
N VAL A 427 -10.70 2.06 14.84
CA VAL A 427 -10.60 0.96 13.89
C VAL A 427 -9.81 -0.18 14.52
N GLU A 428 -10.36 -1.39 14.44
CA GLU A 428 -9.61 -2.63 14.62
C GLU A 428 -9.17 -3.10 13.25
N TRP A 429 -7.87 -3.06 12.99
CA TRP A 429 -7.25 -3.51 11.76
C TRP A 429 -6.53 -4.83 11.99
N THR A 430 -6.96 -5.86 11.29
CA THR A 430 -6.37 -7.18 11.30
C THR A 430 -5.85 -7.54 9.91
N PRO A 431 -5.07 -8.61 9.79
CA PRO A 431 -4.68 -9.14 8.50
C PRO A 431 -5.82 -9.40 7.52
N THR A 432 -6.99 -9.80 8.04
CA THR A 432 -8.13 -10.25 7.23
C THR A 432 -9.27 -9.25 7.14
N GLY A 433 -9.17 -8.10 7.80
CA GLY A 433 -10.17 -7.05 7.66
C GLY A 433 -9.97 -5.85 8.57
N MET A 434 -10.92 -4.92 8.48
CA MET A 434 -11.01 -3.76 9.36
C MET A 434 -12.44 -3.64 9.91
N LYS A 435 -12.55 -3.29 11.18
CA LYS A 435 -13.83 -2.97 11.84
C LYS A 435 -13.75 -1.56 12.40
N PHE A 436 -14.53 -0.66 11.82
CA PHE A 436 -14.71 0.69 12.30
C PHE A 436 -15.75 0.71 13.40
N SER A 437 -15.64 1.61 14.37
CA SER A 437 -16.63 1.72 15.44
C SER A 437 -16.71 3.12 16.02
N VAL A 438 -17.90 3.48 16.48
CA VAL A 438 -18.19 4.68 17.28
C VAL A 438 -18.83 4.22 18.59
N ASP A 439 -18.18 4.50 19.72
CA ASP A 439 -18.57 4.00 21.05
C ASP A 439 -18.82 2.48 21.06
N ASP A 440 -17.87 1.73 20.51
CA ASP A 440 -17.88 0.27 20.39
C ASP A 440 -19.02 -0.33 19.52
N ARG A 441 -19.86 0.51 18.91
CA ARG A 441 -20.78 0.08 17.84
C ARG A 441 -20.04 0.05 16.51
N VAL A 442 -20.02 -1.12 15.88
CA VAL A 442 -19.47 -1.35 14.53
C VAL A 442 -20.37 -0.80 13.45
#